data_AF-A0AAD3SRS1-F1
#
_entry.id   AF-A0AAD3SRS1-F1
#
_cell.length_a   1.000
_cell.length_b   1.000
_cell.length_c   1.000
_cell.angle_alpha   90.00
_cell.angle_beta   90.00
_cell.angle_gamma   90.00
#
_symmetry.space_group_name_H-M   'P 1'
#
loop_
_entity.id
_entity.type
_entity.pdbx_description
1 polymer ?
#
loop_
_entity_poly.entity_id
_entity_poly.type
_entity_poly.pdbx_seq_one_letter_code
_entity_poly.pdbx_strand_id
1 'polypeptide(L)'
;MGKDLSDDQVSSMKEAFTLFDTDNDGKIAPSELGILMRSLGGNPTQAQLKEIIAEENLTAPFEFPRFLDLMSKHLKPERFDRQLRDAFKVLDKEGTGYVVVSDLRHILTRSATRISSLGWSLSDNMVTAESLRHCCLSMLLLCSLRNANLSPVLPYLFCHFTLLLHREDEARKANREAAMDDSLDKLIIFLAKRDGIDKLVKTFQYVSKLVHWHTEATRPGLANRAKQWELASGLSRKAFRSGRFLTGFNSLRRKPGSTLTFQLLSVLANAGEMVYFFFDHLLWLSRIGVLDAKLARRMSYISAFGESFGYVFFVVSDFIVMCEGLREEKQLAMVAQTEGAAEVVEGLRKIRQDRVMRVMAVAANVADFIIAVADIEPNPFCNHAVTLGISGLVSAWAGWYRNWPS
;
A
#
# COMPACT_ATOMS: atom_id res chain seq x y z
N MET A 1 22.16 -41.24 -3.44
CA MET A 1 22.40 -40.66 -2.12
C MET A 1 21.53 -39.42 -2.00
N GLY A 2 20.56 -39.46 -1.09
CA GLY A 2 19.59 -38.40 -0.88
C GLY A 2 20.28 -37.11 -0.46
N LYS A 3 19.79 -35.99 -0.97
CA LYS A 3 20.27 -34.67 -0.56
C LYS A 3 19.70 -34.45 0.84
N ASP A 4 20.52 -34.58 1.87
CA ASP A 4 20.10 -34.33 3.24
C ASP A 4 19.52 -32.90 3.32
N LEU A 5 18.23 -32.81 3.68
CA LEU A 5 17.54 -31.55 3.89
C LEU A 5 18.24 -30.82 5.05
N SER A 6 18.47 -29.50 4.92
CA SER A 6 19.07 -28.75 6.03
C SER A 6 18.10 -28.64 7.21
N ASP A 7 18.62 -28.45 8.41
CA ASP A 7 17.81 -28.28 9.63
C ASP A 7 16.77 -27.14 9.47
N ASP A 8 17.13 -26.07 8.79
CA ASP A 8 16.21 -24.96 8.47
C ASP A 8 15.07 -25.38 7.54
N GLN A 9 15.34 -26.25 6.55
CA GLN A 9 14.32 -26.80 5.66
C GLN A 9 13.38 -27.74 6.40
N VAL A 10 13.92 -28.60 7.27
CA VAL A 10 13.12 -29.50 8.11
C VAL A 10 12.25 -28.70 9.07
N SER A 11 12.78 -27.63 9.67
CA SER A 11 11.99 -26.72 10.54
C SER A 11 10.85 -26.04 9.77
N SER A 12 11.12 -25.52 8.58
CA SER A 12 10.10 -24.88 7.73
C SER A 12 9.01 -25.87 7.31
N MET A 13 9.40 -27.11 6.97
CA MET A 13 8.46 -28.19 6.63
C MET A 13 7.62 -28.62 7.83
N LYS A 14 8.19 -28.61 9.04
CA LYS A 14 7.48 -28.93 10.28
C LYS A 14 6.44 -27.85 10.63
N GLU A 15 6.80 -26.58 10.50
CA GLU A 15 5.86 -25.47 10.70
C GLU A 15 4.69 -25.52 9.71
N ALA A 16 4.97 -25.78 8.43
CA ALA A 16 3.93 -25.97 7.43
C ALA A 16 3.04 -27.18 7.76
N PHE A 17 3.62 -28.31 8.17
CA PHE A 17 2.85 -29.49 8.56
C PHE A 17 1.89 -29.19 9.73
N THR A 18 2.38 -28.55 10.79
CA THR A 18 1.57 -28.18 11.96
C THR A 18 0.48 -27.15 11.64
N LEU A 19 0.67 -26.31 10.62
CA LEU A 19 -0.36 -25.36 10.19
C LEU A 19 -1.57 -26.06 9.54
N PHE A 20 -1.33 -27.19 8.87
CA PHE A 20 -2.36 -27.92 8.11
C PHE A 20 -2.98 -29.09 8.89
N ASP A 21 -2.25 -29.67 9.84
CA ASP A 21 -2.75 -30.67 10.80
C ASP A 21 -3.69 -30.00 11.85
N THR A 22 -4.86 -29.58 11.40
CA THR A 22 -5.82 -28.80 12.23
C THR A 22 -6.46 -29.61 13.36
N ASP A 23 -6.52 -30.93 13.23
CA ASP A 23 -7.03 -31.87 14.22
C ASP A 23 -5.93 -32.48 15.11
N ASN A 24 -4.67 -32.13 14.88
CA ASN A 24 -3.49 -32.62 15.62
C ASN A 24 -3.41 -34.16 15.65
N ASP A 25 -3.85 -34.82 14.58
CA ASP A 25 -3.78 -36.28 14.45
C ASP A 25 -2.41 -36.75 13.91
N GLY A 26 -1.55 -35.81 13.53
CA GLY A 26 -0.21 -36.05 13.03
C GLY A 26 -0.18 -36.51 11.58
N LYS A 27 -1.27 -36.36 10.81
CA LYS A 27 -1.43 -36.89 9.45
C LYS A 27 -1.96 -35.82 8.51
N ILE A 28 -1.71 -36.04 7.22
CA ILE A 28 -2.12 -35.14 6.15
C ILE A 28 -2.78 -35.93 5.02
N ALA A 29 -3.90 -35.44 4.53
CA ALA A 29 -4.62 -36.10 3.44
C ALA A 29 -3.91 -35.87 2.09
N PRO A 30 -3.96 -36.84 1.14
CA PRO A 30 -3.39 -36.67 -0.20
C PRO A 30 -3.90 -35.43 -0.96
N SER A 31 -5.13 -34.99 -0.69
CA SER A 31 -5.71 -33.77 -1.26
C SER A 31 -5.02 -32.48 -0.82
N GLU A 32 -4.35 -32.49 0.35
CA GLU A 32 -3.73 -31.34 0.98
C GLU A 32 -2.26 -31.17 0.59
N LEU A 33 -1.64 -32.24 0.06
CA LEU A 33 -0.26 -32.26 -0.44
C LEU A 33 0.02 -31.09 -1.38
N GLY A 34 -0.91 -30.78 -2.30
CA GLY A 34 -0.74 -29.68 -3.24
C GLY A 34 -0.68 -28.31 -2.58
N ILE A 35 -1.42 -28.11 -1.49
CA ILE A 35 -1.42 -26.84 -0.76
C ILE A 35 -0.10 -26.71 0.03
N LEU A 36 0.35 -27.77 0.68
CA LEU A 36 1.63 -27.81 1.41
C LEU A 36 2.84 -27.60 0.50
N MET A 37 2.86 -28.24 -0.67
CA MET A 37 3.92 -28.03 -1.66
C MET A 37 3.99 -26.57 -2.13
N ARG A 38 2.84 -25.89 -2.23
CA ARG A 38 2.79 -24.45 -2.57
C ARG A 38 3.22 -23.54 -1.42
N SER A 39 2.81 -23.86 -0.19
CA SER A 39 3.23 -23.13 1.02
C SER A 39 4.74 -23.18 1.25
N LEU A 40 5.41 -24.23 0.76
CA LEU A 40 6.85 -24.42 0.83
C LEU A 40 7.61 -23.94 -0.43
N GLY A 41 6.95 -23.15 -1.29
CA GLY A 41 7.57 -22.47 -2.42
C GLY A 41 7.62 -23.27 -3.74
N GLY A 42 7.00 -24.46 -3.79
CA GLY A 42 6.77 -25.19 -5.05
C GLY A 42 5.56 -24.64 -5.81
N ASN A 43 5.44 -24.96 -7.09
CA ASN A 43 4.24 -24.64 -7.86
C ASN A 43 3.77 -25.83 -8.74
N PRO A 44 3.47 -27.00 -8.14
CA PRO A 44 3.07 -28.16 -8.93
C PRO A 44 1.69 -27.95 -9.54
N THR A 45 1.57 -28.28 -10.82
CA THR A 45 0.28 -28.29 -11.52
C THR A 45 -0.61 -29.43 -11.01
N GLN A 46 -1.92 -29.35 -11.25
CA GLN A 46 -2.86 -30.41 -10.86
C GLN A 46 -2.55 -31.76 -11.54
N ALA A 47 -1.98 -31.74 -12.76
CA ALA A 47 -1.54 -32.95 -13.45
C ALA A 47 -0.33 -33.57 -12.74
N GLN A 48 0.69 -32.77 -12.41
CA GLN A 48 1.86 -33.22 -11.68
C GLN A 48 1.52 -33.73 -10.27
N LEU A 49 0.57 -33.10 -9.57
CA LEU A 49 0.11 -33.58 -8.27
C LEU A 49 -0.56 -34.96 -8.38
N LYS A 50 -1.37 -35.18 -9.41
CA LYS A 50 -1.99 -36.50 -9.66
C LYS A 50 -0.94 -37.55 -10.01
N GLU A 51 0.07 -37.19 -10.79
CA GLU A 51 1.21 -38.07 -11.11
C GLU A 51 1.99 -38.43 -9.84
N ILE A 52 2.33 -37.46 -8.99
CA ILE A 52 3.03 -37.70 -7.71
C ILE A 52 2.19 -38.59 -6.78
N ILE A 53 0.88 -38.33 -6.66
CA ILE A 53 -0.03 -39.14 -5.83
C ILE A 53 -0.10 -40.58 -6.34
N ALA A 54 -0.13 -40.78 -7.65
CA ALA A 54 -0.18 -42.10 -8.28
C ALA A 54 1.17 -42.84 -8.19
N GLU A 55 2.29 -42.13 -8.42
CA GLU A 55 3.65 -42.68 -8.35
C GLU A 55 4.01 -43.12 -6.92
N GLU A 56 3.63 -42.31 -5.93
CA GLU A 56 3.95 -42.55 -4.52
C GLU A 56 2.87 -43.34 -3.75
N ASN A 57 1.84 -43.83 -4.46
CA ASN A 57 0.71 -44.61 -3.94
C ASN A 57 0.04 -43.98 -2.70
N LEU A 58 -0.23 -42.67 -2.74
CA LEU A 58 -0.84 -41.93 -1.63
C LEU A 58 -2.36 -42.11 -1.61
N THR A 59 -2.83 -43.24 -1.07
CA THR A 59 -4.26 -43.59 -0.95
C THR A 59 -4.86 -43.24 0.41
N ALA A 60 -4.03 -43.04 1.43
CA ALA A 60 -4.43 -42.76 2.80
C ALA A 60 -3.67 -41.54 3.36
N PRO A 61 -4.18 -40.91 4.43
CA PRO A 61 -3.44 -39.88 5.15
C PRO A 61 -2.07 -40.39 5.62
N PHE A 62 -1.05 -39.54 5.52
CA PHE A 62 0.33 -39.91 5.79
C PHE A 62 0.98 -39.00 6.84
N GLU A 63 1.93 -39.54 7.58
CA GLU A 63 2.61 -38.86 8.69
C GLU A 63 3.79 -38.00 8.23
N PHE A 64 4.27 -37.11 9.12
CA PHE A 64 5.37 -36.19 8.85
C PHE A 64 6.64 -36.82 8.24
N PRO A 65 7.11 -38.01 8.65
CA PRO A 65 8.28 -38.63 8.03
C PRO A 65 8.08 -38.96 6.54
N ARG A 66 6.86 -39.40 6.16
CA ARG A 66 6.52 -39.67 4.76
C ARG A 66 6.41 -38.38 3.96
N PHE A 67 5.90 -37.31 4.58
CA PHE A 67 5.90 -35.98 3.99
C PHE A 67 7.32 -35.49 3.66
N LEU A 68 8.28 -35.63 4.58
CA LEU A 68 9.67 -35.23 4.33
C LEU A 68 10.28 -35.99 3.13
N ASP A 69 10.01 -37.29 3.01
CA ASP A 69 10.48 -38.10 1.87
C ASP A 69 9.89 -37.58 0.54
N LEU A 70 8.57 -37.31 0.51
CA LEU A 70 7.89 -36.73 -0.66
C LEU A 70 8.48 -35.38 -1.06
N MET A 71 8.69 -34.49 -0.09
CA MET A 71 9.25 -33.17 -0.34
C MET A 71 10.72 -33.28 -0.80
N SER A 72 11.51 -34.19 -0.24
CA SER A 72 12.91 -34.39 -0.67
C SER A 72 13.03 -34.88 -2.12
N LYS A 73 12.08 -35.68 -2.58
CA LYS A 73 12.05 -36.26 -3.94
C LYS A 73 11.46 -35.31 -4.98
N HIS A 74 10.37 -34.64 -4.63
CA HIS A 74 9.52 -33.92 -5.60
C HIS A 74 9.56 -32.39 -5.44
N LEU A 75 9.95 -31.86 -4.27
CA LEU A 75 10.22 -30.42 -4.10
C LEU A 75 11.62 -30.08 -4.60
N LYS A 76 11.78 -30.06 -5.92
CA LYS A 76 12.90 -29.34 -6.52
C LYS A 76 12.56 -27.85 -6.39
N PRO A 77 13.44 -27.01 -5.80
CA PRO A 77 13.28 -25.56 -5.92
C PRO A 77 13.38 -25.25 -7.42
N GLU A 78 12.25 -25.14 -8.10
CA GLU A 78 12.24 -24.62 -9.44
C GLU A 78 12.75 -23.19 -9.32
N ARG A 79 13.97 -22.97 -9.79
CA ARG A 79 14.49 -21.62 -9.95
C ARG A 79 13.48 -20.89 -10.82
N PHE A 80 12.87 -19.85 -10.28
CA PHE A 80 11.91 -18.96 -10.95
C PHE A 80 12.39 -18.58 -12.37
N ASP A 81 13.72 -18.52 -12.55
CA ASP A 81 14.43 -18.39 -13.82
C ASP A 81 13.98 -19.33 -14.94
N ARG A 82 13.67 -20.62 -14.66
CA ARG A 82 13.35 -21.58 -15.72
C ARG A 82 11.96 -21.31 -16.29
N GLN A 83 10.98 -21.11 -15.41
CA GLN A 83 9.61 -20.75 -15.81
C GLN A 83 9.59 -19.39 -16.52
N LEU A 84 10.37 -18.42 -16.04
CA LEU A 84 10.47 -17.10 -16.68
C LEU A 84 11.15 -17.18 -18.05
N ARG A 85 12.21 -17.98 -18.19
CA ARG A 85 12.90 -18.22 -19.48
C ARG A 85 12.03 -18.98 -20.46
N ASP A 86 11.29 -19.99 -20.00
CA ASP A 86 10.41 -20.76 -20.87
C ASP A 86 9.17 -19.94 -21.27
N ALA A 87 8.64 -19.11 -20.38
CA ALA A 87 7.63 -18.11 -20.73
C ALA A 87 8.19 -17.07 -21.72
N PHE A 88 9.43 -16.62 -21.54
CA PHE A 88 10.08 -15.67 -22.45
C PHE A 88 10.34 -16.27 -23.84
N LYS A 89 10.74 -17.55 -23.94
CA LYS A 89 10.87 -18.26 -25.23
C LYS A 89 9.56 -18.34 -26.01
N VAL A 90 8.42 -18.37 -25.33
CA VAL A 90 7.10 -18.33 -25.99
C VAL A 90 6.82 -16.96 -26.61
N LEU A 91 7.40 -15.90 -26.03
CA LEU A 91 7.28 -14.51 -26.49
C LEU A 91 8.32 -14.17 -27.58
N ASP A 92 9.55 -14.62 -27.41
CA ASP A 92 10.68 -14.43 -28.33
C ASP A 92 10.86 -15.67 -29.21
N LYS A 93 9.91 -15.86 -30.13
CA LYS A 93 9.90 -17.02 -31.04
C LYS A 93 11.13 -17.12 -31.93
N GLU A 94 11.75 -15.99 -32.22
CA GLU A 94 12.94 -15.88 -33.07
C GLU A 94 14.25 -16.02 -32.27
N GLY A 95 14.18 -16.15 -30.94
CA GLY A 95 15.35 -16.35 -30.08
C GLY A 95 16.33 -15.17 -30.09
N THR A 96 15.84 -13.97 -30.38
CA THR A 96 16.63 -12.75 -30.51
C THR A 96 17.13 -12.20 -29.17
N GLY A 97 16.55 -12.65 -28.07
CA GLY A 97 16.74 -12.11 -26.73
C GLY A 97 15.86 -10.90 -26.41
N TYR A 98 15.01 -10.47 -27.35
CA TYR A 98 14.15 -9.29 -27.22
C TYR A 98 12.69 -9.65 -27.54
N VAL A 99 11.73 -9.00 -26.86
CA VAL A 99 10.30 -9.15 -27.14
C VAL A 99 9.77 -7.85 -27.73
N VAL A 100 9.14 -7.94 -28.90
CA VAL A 100 8.55 -6.78 -29.58
C VAL A 100 7.34 -6.26 -28.79
N VAL A 101 7.27 -4.94 -28.60
CA VAL A 101 6.24 -4.29 -27.77
C VAL A 101 4.82 -4.60 -28.24
N SER A 102 4.59 -4.75 -29.55
CA SER A 102 3.30 -5.14 -30.12
C SER A 102 2.84 -6.52 -29.67
N ASP A 103 3.78 -7.47 -29.57
CA ASP A 103 3.49 -8.87 -29.26
C ASP A 103 3.27 -9.04 -27.77
N LEU A 104 4.05 -8.33 -26.95
CA LEU A 104 3.83 -8.24 -25.52
C LEU A 104 2.46 -7.62 -25.21
N ARG A 105 2.09 -6.53 -25.90
CA ARG A 105 0.78 -5.89 -25.76
C ARG A 105 -0.34 -6.87 -26.13
N HIS A 106 -0.23 -7.53 -27.28
CA HIS A 106 -1.22 -8.50 -27.74
C HIS A 106 -1.41 -9.67 -26.75
N ILE A 107 -0.33 -10.15 -26.14
CA ILE A 107 -0.36 -11.28 -25.21
C ILE A 107 -0.91 -10.87 -23.84
N LEU A 108 -0.58 -9.68 -23.33
CA LEU A 108 -1.16 -9.16 -22.10
C LEU A 108 -2.66 -8.90 -22.26
N THR A 109 -3.08 -8.37 -23.42
CA THR A 109 -4.50 -8.20 -23.75
C THR A 109 -5.21 -9.56 -23.90
N ARG A 110 -4.56 -10.57 -24.50
CA ARG A 110 -5.15 -11.90 -24.71
C ARG A 110 -5.16 -12.78 -23.44
N SER A 111 -4.24 -12.54 -22.51
CA SER A 111 -4.20 -13.20 -21.19
C SER A 111 -5.28 -12.64 -20.28
N ALA A 112 -5.54 -11.33 -20.34
CA ALA A 112 -6.64 -10.68 -19.63
C ALA A 112 -8.01 -11.22 -20.09
N THR A 113 -8.19 -11.49 -21.39
CA THR A 113 -9.44 -12.05 -21.92
C THR A 113 -9.61 -13.56 -21.68
N ARG A 114 -8.52 -14.30 -21.40
CA ARG A 114 -8.60 -15.73 -21.07
C ARG A 114 -9.02 -15.99 -19.61
N ILE A 115 -8.82 -15.01 -18.72
CA ILE A 115 -9.37 -15.02 -17.36
C ILE A 115 -10.92 -14.93 -17.40
N SER A 116 -11.48 -14.21 -18.37
CA SER A 116 -12.93 -14.15 -18.58
C SER A 116 -13.55 -15.45 -19.13
N SER A 117 -12.80 -16.32 -19.82
CA SER A 117 -13.36 -17.51 -20.47
C SER A 117 -13.47 -18.77 -19.59
N LEU A 118 -13.05 -18.73 -18.31
CA LEU A 118 -13.11 -19.87 -17.37
C LEU A 118 -14.46 -20.01 -16.65
N GLY A 119 -15.57 -19.59 -17.27
CA GLY A 119 -16.93 -19.76 -16.74
C GLY A 119 -17.59 -18.51 -16.18
N TRP A 120 -17.20 -17.32 -16.64
CA TRP A 120 -17.97 -16.09 -16.44
C TRP A 120 -18.44 -15.61 -17.81
N SER A 121 -19.66 -16.00 -18.19
CA SER A 121 -20.28 -15.51 -19.43
C SER A 121 -20.56 -14.02 -19.30
N LEU A 122 -19.65 -13.18 -19.83
CA LEU A 122 -19.93 -11.78 -20.14
C LEU A 122 -20.29 -11.68 -21.63
N SER A 123 -21.56 -11.41 -21.91
CA SER A 123 -21.99 -10.94 -23.22
C SER A 123 -21.45 -9.54 -23.46
N ASP A 124 -20.97 -9.32 -24.67
CA ASP A 124 -20.43 -8.08 -25.20
C ASP A 124 -21.23 -6.83 -24.83
N ASN A 125 -20.58 -5.92 -24.11
CA ASN A 125 -20.56 -4.48 -24.39
C ASN A 125 -19.40 -3.87 -23.59
N MET A 126 -18.54 -3.15 -24.31
CA MET A 126 -17.36 -2.50 -23.76
C MET A 126 -17.72 -1.52 -22.65
N VAL A 127 -17.09 -1.73 -21.49
CA VAL A 127 -16.66 -0.73 -20.50
C VAL A 127 -17.70 0.37 -20.25
N THR A 128 -18.79 0.05 -19.57
CA THR A 128 -19.55 1.03 -18.80
C THR A 128 -20.09 0.39 -17.52
N ALA A 129 -20.03 1.19 -16.45
CA ALA A 129 -20.73 1.09 -15.18
C ALA A 129 -20.42 -0.12 -14.26
N GLU A 130 -19.57 0.11 -13.23
CA GLU A 130 -19.74 -0.35 -11.82
C GLU A 130 -18.44 -0.45 -11.01
N SER A 131 -17.27 -0.53 -11.65
CA SER A 131 -16.04 -1.02 -10.98
C SER A 131 -15.44 -0.10 -9.91
N LEU A 132 -15.81 1.18 -9.88
CA LEU A 132 -15.30 2.12 -8.86
C LEU A 132 -16.33 2.53 -7.80
N ARG A 133 -17.63 2.20 -7.97
CA ARG A 133 -18.59 2.25 -6.86
C ARG A 133 -18.40 1.06 -5.90
N HIS A 134 -17.78 -0.03 -6.35
CA HIS A 134 -17.63 -1.25 -5.56
C HIS A 134 -16.33 -1.41 -4.75
N CYS A 135 -15.32 -0.55 -4.90
CA CYS A 135 -14.18 -0.57 -3.96
C CYS A 135 -14.59 -0.14 -2.54
N CYS A 136 -15.61 0.71 -2.39
CA CYS A 136 -16.17 1.09 -1.09
C CYS A 136 -17.40 0.26 -0.67
N LEU A 137 -18.23 -0.23 -1.61
CA LEU A 137 -19.37 -1.09 -1.25
C LEU A 137 -18.99 -2.56 -0.94
N SER A 138 -17.84 -3.06 -1.43
CA SER A 138 -17.36 -4.41 -1.06
C SER A 138 -16.77 -4.48 0.36
N MET A 139 -16.33 -3.36 0.94
CA MET A 139 -15.97 -3.26 2.37
C MET A 139 -17.20 -3.21 3.30
N LEU A 140 -18.37 -2.79 2.80
CA LEU A 140 -19.62 -2.78 3.56
C LEU A 140 -20.40 -4.11 3.47
N LEU A 141 -20.22 -4.90 2.39
CA LEU A 141 -20.88 -6.21 2.25
C LEU A 141 -20.19 -7.34 3.04
N LEU A 142 -18.91 -7.21 3.40
CA LEU A 142 -18.21 -8.17 4.29
C LEU A 142 -18.63 -8.05 5.76
N CYS A 143 -19.41 -7.04 6.12
CA CYS A 143 -20.01 -6.91 7.46
C CYS A 143 -21.41 -7.51 7.58
N SER A 144 -22.02 -8.03 6.51
CA SER A 144 -23.46 -8.34 6.56
C SER A 144 -23.89 -9.79 6.75
N LEU A 145 -23.01 -10.80 6.85
CA LEU A 145 -23.43 -12.18 7.18
C LEU A 145 -22.30 -12.87 7.98
N ARG A 146 -22.43 -13.24 9.26
CA ARG A 146 -23.51 -14.05 9.85
C ARG A 146 -23.52 -13.91 11.39
N ASN A 147 -24.70 -13.54 11.93
CA ASN A 147 -25.21 -13.66 13.32
C ASN A 147 -24.32 -13.29 14.52
N ALA A 148 -24.58 -12.13 15.13
CA ALA A 148 -25.21 -12.02 16.47
C ALA A 148 -25.16 -10.56 16.99
N ASN A 149 -26.35 -10.07 17.38
CA ASN A 149 -26.68 -8.86 18.15
C ASN A 149 -25.53 -7.96 18.64
N LEU A 150 -25.33 -6.80 18.02
CA LEU A 150 -24.80 -5.61 18.69
C LEU A 150 -25.56 -4.34 18.25
N SER A 151 -25.94 -3.57 19.26
CA SER A 151 -26.72 -2.32 19.27
C SER A 151 -26.05 -1.15 18.49
N PRO A 152 -26.79 -0.09 18.07
CA PRO A 152 -26.40 0.79 16.97
C PRO A 152 -25.78 2.11 17.46
N VAL A 153 -24.49 2.34 17.22
CA VAL A 153 -23.89 3.69 17.44
C VAL A 153 -23.03 4.19 16.26
N LEU A 154 -22.76 3.38 15.23
CA LEU A 154 -21.90 3.80 14.11
C LEU A 154 -22.57 4.18 12.77
N PRO A 155 -23.90 4.02 12.53
CA PRO A 155 -24.54 4.57 11.33
C PRO A 155 -25.04 6.02 11.47
N TYR A 156 -25.12 6.56 12.69
CA TYR A 156 -25.81 7.84 12.94
C TYR A 156 -24.99 9.09 12.62
N LEU A 157 -23.67 9.03 12.45
CA LEU A 157 -22.86 10.20 12.06
C LEU A 157 -22.74 10.40 10.53
N PHE A 158 -23.15 9.44 9.70
CA PHE A 158 -23.05 9.55 8.24
C PHE A 158 -24.40 9.59 7.51
N CYS A 159 -25.51 9.25 8.19
CA CYS A 159 -26.82 9.12 7.55
C CYS A 159 -27.72 10.38 7.64
N HIS A 160 -27.35 11.39 8.43
CA HIS A 160 -28.22 12.56 8.65
C HIS A 160 -28.13 13.66 7.58
N PHE A 161 -27.30 13.50 6.53
CA PHE A 161 -27.17 14.49 5.46
C PHE A 161 -27.66 14.02 4.08
N THR A 162 -28.16 12.78 3.94
CA THR A 162 -28.52 12.21 2.62
C THR A 162 -30.02 11.95 2.44
N LEU A 163 -30.85 12.21 3.46
CA LEU A 163 -32.31 12.00 3.41
C LEU A 163 -33.12 13.28 3.68
N LEU A 164 -32.76 14.36 3.00
CA LEU A 164 -33.66 15.48 2.76
C LEU A 164 -33.42 15.98 1.33
N LEU A 165 -34.11 15.35 0.37
CA LEU A 165 -34.66 15.92 -0.87
C LEU A 165 -34.92 14.78 -1.88
N HIS A 166 -36.10 14.17 -1.77
CA HIS A 166 -36.68 13.40 -2.85
C HIS A 166 -37.72 14.26 -3.57
N ARG A 167 -37.26 14.97 -4.59
CA ARG A 167 -37.94 15.38 -5.85
C ARG A 167 -37.16 16.55 -6.41
N GLU A 168 -36.26 16.29 -7.35
CA GLU A 168 -35.65 17.32 -8.21
C GLU A 168 -34.83 16.68 -9.34
N ASP A 169 -35.41 16.80 -10.54
CA ASP A 169 -34.87 16.98 -11.89
C ASP A 169 -33.66 16.17 -12.39
N GLU A 170 -33.88 15.53 -13.54
CA GLU A 170 -32.89 14.81 -14.35
C GLU A 170 -31.61 15.59 -14.65
N ALA A 171 -31.65 16.93 -14.66
CA ALA A 171 -30.47 17.78 -14.81
C ALA A 171 -29.46 17.61 -13.66
N ARG A 172 -29.92 17.40 -12.41
CA ARG A 172 -29.00 17.12 -11.27
C ARG A 172 -28.42 15.72 -11.35
N LYS A 173 -29.13 14.77 -11.96
CA LYS A 173 -28.64 13.41 -12.18
C LYS A 173 -27.52 13.38 -13.22
N ALA A 174 -27.72 14.03 -14.37
CA ALA A 174 -26.69 14.19 -15.40
C ALA A 174 -25.45 14.94 -14.86
N ASN A 175 -25.65 15.99 -14.06
CA ASN A 175 -24.55 16.74 -13.46
C ASN A 175 -23.79 15.92 -12.39
N ARG A 176 -24.48 15.03 -11.66
CA ARG A 176 -23.84 14.07 -10.73
C ARG A 176 -23.09 12.96 -11.45
N GLU A 177 -23.62 12.46 -12.57
CA GLU A 177 -22.96 11.47 -13.41
C GLU A 177 -21.69 12.03 -14.04
N ALA A 178 -21.75 13.24 -14.62
CA ALA A 178 -20.58 13.94 -15.14
C ALA A 178 -19.53 14.27 -14.05
N ALA A 179 -19.96 14.73 -12.87
CA ALA A 179 -19.05 14.99 -11.75
C ALA A 179 -18.41 13.71 -11.19
N MET A 180 -19.12 12.58 -11.24
CA MET A 180 -18.56 11.29 -10.84
C MET A 180 -17.55 10.78 -11.86
N ASP A 181 -17.81 10.96 -13.17
CA ASP A 181 -16.90 10.59 -14.25
C ASP A 181 -15.59 11.39 -14.15
N ASP A 182 -15.68 12.71 -13.94
CA ASP A 182 -14.52 13.58 -13.68
C ASP A 182 -13.72 13.13 -12.42
N SER A 183 -14.43 12.75 -11.35
CA SER A 183 -13.78 12.25 -10.13
C SER A 183 -13.05 10.91 -10.35
N LEU A 184 -13.63 10.06 -11.19
CA LEU A 184 -13.08 8.76 -11.58
C LEU A 184 -11.82 8.93 -12.42
N ASP A 185 -11.86 9.82 -13.41
CA ASP A 185 -10.70 10.16 -14.24
C ASP A 185 -9.57 10.75 -13.42
N LYS A 186 -9.89 11.65 -12.48
CA LYS A 186 -8.92 12.20 -11.53
C LYS A 186 -8.28 11.12 -10.67
N LEU A 187 -9.06 10.14 -10.22
CA LEU A 187 -8.55 9.00 -9.47
C LEU A 187 -7.63 8.12 -10.34
N ILE A 188 -7.99 7.86 -11.59
CA ILE A 188 -7.16 7.09 -12.53
C ILE A 188 -5.81 7.79 -12.73
N ILE A 189 -5.82 9.09 -12.99
CA ILE A 189 -4.60 9.90 -13.15
C ILE A 189 -3.76 9.90 -11.87
N PHE A 190 -4.41 9.99 -10.70
CA PHE A 190 -3.74 9.91 -9.41
C PHE A 190 -3.05 8.56 -9.20
N LEU A 191 -3.75 7.45 -9.45
CA LEU A 191 -3.24 6.09 -9.27
C LEU A 191 -2.23 5.68 -10.35
N ALA A 192 -2.22 6.34 -11.51
CA ALA A 192 -1.16 6.17 -12.50
C ALA A 192 0.20 6.69 -12.00
N LYS A 193 0.21 7.62 -11.03
CA LYS A 193 1.43 8.15 -10.43
C LYS A 193 1.86 7.25 -9.26
N ARG A 194 3.16 6.95 -9.21
CA ARG A 194 3.78 6.20 -8.10
C ARG A 194 3.48 6.81 -6.72
N ASP A 195 3.48 8.14 -6.62
CA ASP A 195 3.13 8.84 -5.38
C ASP A 195 1.66 8.65 -5.00
N GLY A 196 0.74 8.57 -5.96
CA GLY A 196 -0.67 8.27 -5.67
C GLY A 196 -0.85 6.87 -5.11
N ILE A 197 -0.15 5.88 -5.68
CA ILE A 197 -0.15 4.51 -5.18
C ILE A 197 0.43 4.45 -3.75
N ASP A 198 1.57 5.08 -3.47
CA ASP A 198 2.15 5.15 -2.12
C ASP A 198 1.15 5.72 -1.09
N LYS A 199 0.45 6.80 -1.43
CA LYS A 199 -0.52 7.43 -0.54
C LYS A 199 -1.77 6.59 -0.34
N LEU A 200 -2.25 5.87 -1.36
CA LEU A 200 -3.36 4.92 -1.21
C LEU A 200 -2.98 3.77 -0.28
N VAL A 201 -1.82 3.16 -0.50
CA VAL A 201 -1.33 2.05 0.32
C VAL A 201 -1.08 2.50 1.77
N LYS A 202 -0.61 3.74 1.97
CA LYS A 202 -0.52 4.35 3.31
C LYS A 202 -1.89 4.44 3.99
N THR A 203 -2.93 4.90 3.29
CA THR A 203 -4.29 4.96 3.84
C THR A 203 -4.75 3.58 4.31
N PHE A 204 -4.59 2.56 3.47
CA PHE A 204 -4.95 1.18 3.82
C PHE A 204 -4.22 0.68 5.06
N GLN A 205 -2.92 0.95 5.17
CA GLN A 205 -2.12 0.56 6.33
C GLN A 205 -2.69 1.11 7.63
N TYR A 206 -2.95 2.42 7.70
CA TYR A 206 -3.38 3.06 8.95
C TYR A 206 -4.86 2.85 9.27
N VAL A 207 -5.73 2.70 8.26
CA VAL A 207 -7.12 2.24 8.48
C VAL A 207 -7.11 0.86 9.12
N SER A 208 -6.33 -0.09 8.58
CA SER A 208 -6.23 -1.43 9.14
C SER A 208 -5.66 -1.46 10.56
N LYS A 209 -4.73 -0.56 10.89
CA LYS A 209 -4.23 -0.40 12.26
C LYS A 209 -5.32 0.05 13.24
N LEU A 210 -6.18 0.99 12.84
CA LEU A 210 -7.31 1.43 13.67
C LEU A 210 -8.38 0.35 13.82
N VAL A 211 -8.69 -0.36 12.73
CA VAL A 211 -9.63 -1.49 12.75
C VAL A 211 -9.12 -2.60 13.66
N HIS A 212 -7.84 -2.95 13.57
CA HIS A 212 -7.21 -3.93 14.45
C HIS A 212 -7.39 -3.52 15.92
N TRP A 213 -6.99 -2.31 16.29
CA TRP A 213 -7.13 -1.80 17.65
C TRP A 213 -8.58 -1.84 18.17
N HIS A 214 -9.56 -1.43 17.35
CA HIS A 214 -10.96 -1.41 17.76
C HIS A 214 -11.54 -2.82 17.97
N THR A 215 -11.03 -3.80 17.23
CA THR A 215 -11.62 -5.14 17.16
C THR A 215 -10.82 -6.19 17.90
N GLU A 216 -9.63 -5.85 18.40
CA GLU A 216 -8.75 -6.73 19.18
C GLU A 216 -9.47 -7.33 20.40
N ALA A 217 -10.22 -6.51 21.14
CA ALA A 217 -10.95 -6.95 22.33
C ALA A 217 -12.26 -7.71 22.03
N THR A 218 -12.85 -7.53 20.84
CA THR A 218 -14.21 -8.02 20.54
C THR A 218 -14.25 -9.14 19.49
N ARG A 219 -13.32 -9.13 18.52
CA ARG A 219 -13.29 -10.04 17.36
C ARG A 219 -11.83 -10.36 16.95
N PRO A 220 -11.17 -11.31 17.62
CA PRO A 220 -9.74 -11.58 17.40
C PRO A 220 -9.43 -12.06 15.97
N GLY A 221 -10.33 -12.81 15.33
CA GLY A 221 -10.15 -13.25 13.95
C GLY A 221 -10.12 -12.09 12.95
N LEU A 222 -10.96 -11.07 13.15
CA LEU A 222 -10.98 -9.88 12.30
C LEU A 222 -9.78 -8.97 12.60
N ALA A 223 -9.38 -8.87 13.86
CA ALA A 223 -8.17 -8.17 14.26
C ALA A 223 -6.91 -8.77 13.59
N ASN A 224 -6.79 -10.10 13.53
CA ASN A 224 -5.67 -10.77 12.85
C ASN A 224 -5.65 -10.49 11.34
N ARG A 225 -6.81 -10.52 10.67
CA ARG A 225 -6.92 -10.18 9.24
C ARG A 225 -6.52 -8.72 8.97
N ALA A 226 -6.98 -7.81 9.82
CA ALA A 226 -6.59 -6.40 9.74
C ALA A 226 -5.07 -6.23 9.96
N LYS A 227 -4.48 -6.99 10.88
CA LYS A 227 -3.04 -6.97 11.13
C LYS A 227 -2.22 -7.47 9.94
N GLN A 228 -2.64 -8.57 9.30
CA GLN A 228 -1.99 -9.09 8.09
C GLN A 228 -2.04 -8.07 6.95
N TRP A 229 -3.19 -7.40 6.78
CA TRP A 229 -3.34 -6.34 5.77
C TRP A 229 -2.45 -5.12 6.05
N GLU A 230 -2.36 -4.68 7.31
CA GLU A 230 -1.43 -3.63 7.74
C GLU A 230 0.02 -3.96 7.34
N LEU A 231 0.47 -5.19 7.61
CA LEU A 231 1.84 -5.62 7.31
C LEU A 231 2.10 -5.70 5.80
N ALA A 232 1.18 -6.29 5.04
CA ALA A 232 1.30 -6.45 3.58
C ALA A 232 1.28 -5.10 2.84
N SER A 233 0.39 -4.19 3.26
CA SER A 233 0.34 -2.81 2.74
C SER A 233 1.61 -2.05 3.10
N GLY A 234 2.10 -2.16 4.33
CA GLY A 234 3.36 -1.54 4.76
C GLY A 234 4.57 -1.99 3.94
N LEU A 235 4.70 -3.29 3.63
CA LEU A 235 5.78 -3.82 2.80
C LEU A 235 5.68 -3.35 1.35
N SER A 236 4.48 -3.42 0.75
CA SER A 236 4.22 -2.95 -0.61
C SER A 236 4.55 -1.47 -0.76
N ARG A 237 4.18 -0.65 0.23
CA ARG A 237 4.42 0.79 0.24
C ARG A 237 5.91 1.13 0.11
N LYS A 238 6.78 0.42 0.83
CA LYS A 238 8.23 0.67 0.78
C LYS A 238 8.80 0.43 -0.62
N ALA A 239 8.34 -0.60 -1.31
CA ALA A 239 8.74 -0.87 -2.69
C ALA A 239 8.42 0.32 -3.63
N PHE A 240 7.24 0.92 -3.50
CA PHE A 240 6.83 2.08 -4.30
C PHE A 240 7.63 3.36 -4.00
N ARG A 241 8.43 3.40 -2.93
CA ARG A 241 9.28 4.56 -2.60
C ARG A 241 10.73 4.41 -3.10
N SER A 242 11.02 3.35 -3.84
CA SER A 242 12.33 3.10 -4.50
C SER A 242 12.81 4.30 -5.30
N GLY A 243 13.98 4.82 -4.96
CA GLY A 243 14.58 5.97 -5.64
C GLY A 243 14.10 7.35 -5.15
N ARG A 244 13.22 7.46 -4.15
CA ARG A 244 12.85 8.77 -3.56
C ARG A 244 14.02 9.52 -2.95
N PHE A 245 15.06 8.81 -2.49
CA PHE A 245 16.29 9.44 -2.02
C PHE A 245 16.97 10.31 -3.11
N LEU A 246 16.78 9.99 -4.40
CA LEU A 246 17.30 10.79 -5.52
C LEU A 246 16.58 12.13 -5.67
N THR A 247 15.34 12.24 -5.20
CA THR A 247 14.60 13.49 -5.18
C THR A 247 15.31 14.52 -4.32
N GLY A 248 15.81 14.12 -3.14
CA GLY A 248 16.59 15.01 -2.27
C GLY A 248 17.85 15.56 -2.94
N PHE A 249 18.60 14.71 -3.67
CA PHE A 249 19.75 15.16 -4.45
C PHE A 249 19.38 16.18 -5.53
N ASN A 250 18.26 15.97 -6.23
CA ASN A 250 17.79 16.91 -7.25
C ASN A 250 17.36 18.25 -6.63
N SER A 251 16.71 18.22 -5.46
CA SER A 251 16.34 19.43 -4.70
C SER A 251 17.57 20.24 -4.29
N LEU A 252 18.62 19.58 -3.78
CA LEU A 252 19.88 20.23 -3.41
C LEU A 252 20.59 20.85 -4.62
N ARG A 253 20.56 20.19 -5.78
CA ARG A 253 21.19 20.66 -7.01
C ARG A 253 20.55 21.94 -7.57
N ARG A 254 19.26 22.17 -7.30
CA ARG A 254 18.48 23.26 -7.92
C ARG A 254 18.55 24.62 -7.19
N LYS A 255 19.46 24.81 -6.23
CA LYS A 255 19.59 26.01 -5.36
C LYS A 255 18.29 26.32 -4.59
N PRO A 256 18.17 25.92 -3.32
CA PRO A 256 16.91 26.04 -2.59
C PRO A 256 16.68 27.45 -2.04
N GLY A 257 16.03 28.33 -2.82
CA GLY A 257 15.46 29.57 -2.30
C GLY A 257 16.37 30.80 -2.35
N SER A 258 15.76 31.95 -2.06
CA SER A 258 16.35 33.30 -2.23
C SER A 258 17.25 33.74 -1.08
N THR A 259 17.06 33.20 0.13
CA THR A 259 17.77 33.61 1.35
C THR A 259 18.65 32.47 1.89
N LEU A 260 19.82 32.82 2.45
CA LEU A 260 20.77 31.85 3.04
C LEU A 260 20.11 30.94 4.09
N THR A 261 19.23 31.50 4.94
CA THR A 261 18.51 30.74 5.96
C THR A 261 17.64 29.64 5.35
N PHE A 262 16.85 29.96 4.31
CA PHE A 262 16.02 28.98 3.62
C PHE A 262 16.86 27.92 2.87
N GLN A 263 18.00 28.33 2.33
CA GLN A 263 18.94 27.39 1.71
C GLN A 263 19.44 26.36 2.71
N LEU A 264 19.94 26.82 3.87
CA LEU A 264 20.42 25.92 4.94
C LEU A 264 19.30 25.01 5.45
N LEU A 265 18.11 25.58 5.70
CA LEU A 265 16.96 24.83 6.19
C LEU A 265 16.53 23.73 5.23
N SER A 266 16.49 24.06 3.93
CA SER A 266 16.18 23.10 2.88
C SER A 266 17.26 22.03 2.75
N VAL A 267 18.54 22.39 2.87
CA VAL A 267 19.64 21.41 2.82
C VAL A 267 19.51 20.40 3.96
N LEU A 268 19.28 20.87 5.18
CA LEU A 268 19.13 20.01 6.36
C LEU A 268 17.87 19.13 6.27
N ALA A 269 16.75 19.69 5.82
CA ALA A 269 15.51 18.95 5.62
C ALA A 269 15.68 17.80 4.59
N ASN A 270 16.23 18.13 3.41
CA ASN A 270 16.45 17.15 2.35
C ASN A 270 17.52 16.11 2.74
N ALA A 271 18.56 16.49 3.50
CA ALA A 271 19.55 15.54 4.00
C ALA A 271 18.91 14.50 4.94
N GLY A 272 18.03 14.93 5.86
CA GLY A 272 17.27 14.01 6.72
C GLY A 272 16.39 13.05 5.91
N GLU A 273 15.63 13.57 4.95
CA GLU A 273 14.77 12.76 4.06
C GLU A 273 15.57 11.75 3.22
N MET A 274 16.77 12.13 2.77
CA MET A 274 17.67 11.22 2.04
C MET A 274 18.18 10.08 2.92
N VAL A 275 18.62 10.39 4.15
CA VAL A 275 19.03 9.37 5.12
C VAL A 275 17.88 8.41 5.39
N TYR A 276 16.69 8.94 5.65
CA TYR A 276 15.48 8.15 5.82
C TYR A 276 15.26 7.17 4.66
N PHE A 277 15.11 7.69 3.44
CA PHE A 277 14.79 6.82 2.31
C PHE A 277 15.88 5.80 2.04
N PHE A 278 17.16 6.17 2.18
CA PHE A 278 18.25 5.23 1.96
C PHE A 278 18.19 4.05 2.94
N PHE A 279 18.05 4.32 4.24
CA PHE A 279 18.03 3.27 5.26
C PHE A 279 16.69 2.53 5.34
N ASP A 280 15.57 3.15 4.98
CA ASP A 280 14.26 2.48 4.86
C ASP A 280 14.28 1.40 3.77
N HIS A 281 15.03 1.61 2.68
CA HIS A 281 15.24 0.58 1.65
C HIS A 281 16.06 -0.59 2.15
N LEU A 282 17.13 -0.34 2.91
CA LEU A 282 17.92 -1.42 3.51
C LEU A 282 17.10 -2.23 4.53
N LEU A 283 16.27 -1.55 5.32
CA LEU A 283 15.32 -2.20 6.22
C LEU A 283 14.29 -3.05 5.45
N TRP A 284 13.75 -2.52 4.35
CA TRP A 284 12.83 -3.27 3.49
C TRP A 284 13.50 -4.53 2.89
N LEU A 285 14.72 -4.39 2.35
CA LEU A 285 15.52 -5.50 1.82
C LEU A 285 15.80 -6.56 2.89
N SER A 286 16.05 -6.15 4.14
CA SER A 286 16.22 -7.08 5.25
C SER A 286 14.92 -7.83 5.58
N ARG A 287 13.77 -7.14 5.58
CA ARG A 287 12.46 -7.78 5.86
C ARG A 287 12.01 -8.78 4.81
N ILE A 288 12.44 -8.63 3.56
CA ILE A 288 12.17 -9.60 2.49
C ILE A 288 13.22 -10.74 2.44
N GLY A 289 14.22 -10.72 3.33
CA GLY A 289 15.24 -11.76 3.43
C GLY A 289 16.48 -11.58 2.54
N VAL A 290 16.66 -10.42 1.90
CA VAL A 290 17.85 -10.14 1.05
C VAL A 290 19.06 -9.72 1.88
N LEU A 291 18.86 -9.03 3.01
CA LEU A 291 19.92 -8.59 3.94
C LEU A 291 19.75 -9.23 5.32
N ASP A 292 20.86 -9.47 6.02
CA ASP A 292 20.87 -10.05 7.37
C ASP A 292 19.97 -9.26 8.34
N ALA A 293 19.08 -9.98 9.02
CA ALA A 293 18.13 -9.46 10.00
C ALA A 293 18.79 -8.71 11.16
N LYS A 294 20.06 -9.01 11.47
CA LYS A 294 20.82 -8.31 12.52
C LYS A 294 21.02 -6.82 12.21
N LEU A 295 21.10 -6.45 10.93
CA LEU A 295 21.24 -5.05 10.52
C LEU A 295 19.92 -4.29 10.61
N ALA A 296 18.77 -4.96 10.53
CA ALA A 296 17.45 -4.33 10.49
C ALA A 296 17.21 -3.34 11.63
N ARG A 297 17.59 -3.70 12.87
CA ARG A 297 17.38 -2.84 14.05
C ARG A 297 18.19 -1.55 13.96
N ARG A 298 19.46 -1.63 13.55
CA ARG A 298 20.34 -0.45 13.38
C ARG A 298 19.85 0.44 12.24
N MET A 299 19.50 -0.17 11.10
CA MET A 299 18.99 0.59 9.95
C MET A 299 17.65 1.27 10.26
N SER A 300 16.76 0.61 11.02
CA SER A 300 15.49 1.19 11.46
C SER A 300 15.71 2.44 12.31
N TYR A 301 16.63 2.40 13.27
CA TYR A 301 16.94 3.55 14.12
C TYR A 301 17.52 4.72 13.31
N ILE A 302 18.52 4.46 12.46
CA ILE A 302 19.16 5.50 11.63
C ILE A 302 18.13 6.13 10.68
N SER A 303 17.27 5.29 10.08
CA SER A 303 16.18 5.73 9.21
C SER A 303 15.22 6.66 9.95
N ALA A 304 14.72 6.25 11.11
CA ALA A 304 13.76 7.02 11.91
C ALA A 304 14.38 8.34 12.44
N PHE A 305 15.65 8.30 12.84
CA PHE A 305 16.40 9.49 13.27
C PHE A 305 16.56 10.50 12.13
N GLY A 306 17.00 10.06 10.95
CA GLY A 306 17.12 10.92 9.77
C GLY A 306 15.78 11.53 9.36
N GLU A 307 14.70 10.74 9.39
CA GLU A 307 13.34 11.18 9.10
C GLU A 307 12.88 12.26 10.08
N SER A 308 13.03 12.02 11.39
CA SER A 308 12.65 12.97 12.43
C SER A 308 13.44 14.27 12.33
N PHE A 309 14.75 14.18 12.10
CA PHE A 309 15.61 15.34 11.87
C PHE A 309 15.14 16.17 10.68
N GLY A 310 14.87 15.52 9.54
CA GLY A 310 14.38 16.20 8.34
C GLY A 310 13.05 16.93 8.57
N TYR A 311 12.10 16.29 9.25
CA TYR A 311 10.79 16.87 9.52
C TYR A 311 10.83 18.09 10.42
N VAL A 312 11.75 18.18 11.39
CA VAL A 312 11.94 19.40 12.20
C VAL A 312 12.18 20.60 11.29
N PHE A 313 13.07 20.46 10.30
CA PHE A 313 13.38 21.55 9.38
C PHE A 313 12.26 21.82 8.37
N PHE A 314 11.55 20.79 7.89
CA PHE A 314 10.36 21.00 7.06
C PHE A 314 9.27 21.77 7.79
N VAL A 315 8.96 21.42 9.04
CA VAL A 315 7.96 22.12 9.85
C VAL A 315 8.37 23.57 10.10
N VAL A 316 9.63 23.82 10.45
CA VAL A 316 10.15 25.20 10.61
C VAL A 316 10.04 25.98 9.30
N SER A 317 10.40 25.36 8.17
CA SER A 317 10.33 26.00 6.86
C SER A 317 8.91 26.37 6.48
N ASP A 318 7.98 25.42 6.64
CA ASP A 318 6.57 25.62 6.33
C ASP A 318 5.94 26.68 7.23
N PHE A 319 6.35 26.75 8.51
CA PHE A 319 5.87 27.78 9.43
C PHE A 319 6.32 29.18 9.03
N ILE A 320 7.59 29.35 8.62
CA ILE A 320 8.10 30.64 8.12
C ILE A 320 7.31 31.05 6.87
N VAL A 321 7.17 30.15 5.89
CA VAL A 321 6.42 30.42 4.64
C VAL A 321 4.94 30.70 4.91
N MET A 322 4.35 30.06 5.92
CA MET A 322 2.97 30.34 6.35
C MET A 322 2.85 31.74 6.96
N CYS A 323 3.79 32.14 7.82
CA CYS A 323 3.84 33.48 8.40
C CYS A 323 4.04 34.57 7.34
N GLU A 324 4.88 34.33 6.33
CA GLU A 324 5.08 35.24 5.20
C GLU A 324 3.79 35.40 4.39
N GLY A 325 3.13 34.29 4.04
CA GLY A 325 1.85 34.33 3.31
C GLY A 325 0.73 35.05 4.08
N LEU A 326 0.71 34.98 5.42
CA LEU A 326 -0.22 35.74 6.25
C LEU A 326 0.06 37.25 6.23
N ARG A 327 1.31 37.68 6.11
CA ARG A 327 1.66 39.09 5.98
C ARG A 327 1.24 39.63 4.61
N GLU A 328 1.52 38.87 3.54
CA GLU A 328 1.12 39.19 2.18
C GLU A 328 -0.40 39.33 2.04
N GLU A 329 -1.17 38.39 2.61
CA GLU A 329 -2.64 38.48 2.61
C GLU A 329 -3.13 39.75 3.32
N LYS A 330 -2.56 40.09 4.49
CA LYS A 330 -2.94 41.30 5.22
C LYS A 330 -2.64 42.57 4.43
N GLN A 331 -1.50 42.63 3.75
CA GLN A 331 -1.12 43.77 2.91
C GLN A 331 -2.08 43.91 1.72
N LEU A 332 -2.36 42.82 1.01
CA LEU A 332 -3.28 42.85 -0.13
C LEU A 332 -4.73 43.11 0.29
N ALA A 333 -5.16 42.63 1.46
CA ALA A 333 -6.48 42.92 1.99
C ALA A 333 -6.66 44.41 2.37
N MET A 334 -5.59 45.09 2.81
CA MET A 334 -5.61 46.54 3.03
C MET A 334 -5.75 47.32 1.71
N VAL A 335 -5.03 46.89 0.66
CA VAL A 335 -5.13 47.49 -0.68
C VAL A 335 -6.50 47.24 -1.32
N ALA A 336 -7.09 46.06 -1.08
CA ALA A 336 -8.44 45.71 -1.56
C ALA A 336 -9.55 46.62 -1.03
N GLN A 337 -9.35 47.21 0.16
CA GLN A 337 -10.31 48.16 0.75
C GLN A 337 -10.22 49.55 0.12
N THR A 338 -9.13 49.87 -0.58
CA THR A 338 -8.86 51.19 -1.15
C THR A 338 -9.07 51.24 -2.67
N GLU A 339 -8.87 50.14 -3.40
CA GLU A 339 -9.10 50.05 -4.84
C GLU A 339 -9.93 48.80 -5.21
N GLY A 340 -11.00 48.97 -5.99
CA GLY A 340 -11.84 47.86 -6.41
C GLY A 340 -11.25 47.07 -7.58
N ALA A 341 -11.46 45.77 -7.74
CA ALA A 341 -11.98 44.76 -6.81
C ALA A 341 -11.75 43.35 -7.41
N ALA A 342 -11.62 43.19 -8.72
CA ALA A 342 -11.55 41.86 -9.34
C ALA A 342 -10.17 41.21 -9.23
N GLU A 343 -9.08 41.92 -9.60
CA GLU A 343 -7.73 41.36 -9.61
C GLU A 343 -7.20 41.11 -8.18
N VAL A 344 -7.51 42.01 -7.25
CA VAL A 344 -7.16 41.85 -5.83
C VAL A 344 -7.97 40.72 -5.17
N VAL A 345 -9.25 40.56 -5.52
CA VAL A 345 -10.07 39.43 -5.02
C VAL A 345 -9.56 38.10 -5.58
N GLU A 346 -9.17 38.04 -6.85
CA GLU A 346 -8.58 36.83 -7.44
C GLU A 346 -7.20 36.51 -6.83
N GLY A 347 -6.38 37.53 -6.57
CA GLY A 347 -5.13 37.39 -5.83
C GLY A 347 -5.35 36.86 -4.41
N LEU A 348 -6.31 37.42 -3.67
CA LEU A 348 -6.71 36.94 -2.35
C LEU A 348 -7.24 35.50 -2.39
N ARG A 349 -8.00 35.14 -3.42
CA ARG A 349 -8.50 33.76 -3.60
C ARG A 349 -7.34 32.78 -3.78
N LYS A 350 -6.37 33.10 -4.63
CA LYS A 350 -5.16 32.29 -4.83
C LYS A 350 -4.35 32.17 -3.56
N ILE A 351 -4.11 33.27 -2.84
CA ILE A 351 -3.37 33.24 -1.56
C ILE A 351 -4.10 32.38 -0.52
N ARG A 352 -5.43 32.47 -0.44
CA ARG A 352 -6.21 31.61 0.46
C ARG A 352 -6.11 30.13 0.09
N GLN A 353 -6.14 29.79 -1.20
CA GLN A 353 -5.92 28.42 -1.67
C GLN A 353 -4.51 27.93 -1.33
N ASP A 354 -3.49 28.73 -1.59
CA ASP A 354 -2.10 28.42 -1.24
C ASP A 354 -1.92 28.25 0.26
N ARG A 355 -2.61 29.05 1.09
CA ARG A 355 -2.61 28.90 2.54
C ARG A 355 -3.21 27.58 2.99
N VAL A 356 -4.34 27.15 2.41
CA VAL A 356 -4.92 25.84 2.72
C VAL A 356 -3.92 24.74 2.39
N MET A 357 -3.26 24.81 1.23
CA MET A 357 -2.22 23.85 0.84
C MET A 357 -1.03 23.83 1.82
N ARG A 358 -0.59 25.01 2.29
CA ARG A 358 0.48 25.13 3.29
C ARG A 358 0.08 24.58 4.65
N VAL A 359 -1.13 24.85 5.13
CA VAL A 359 -1.65 24.30 6.40
C VAL A 359 -1.69 22.77 6.33
N MET A 360 -2.15 22.21 5.20
CA MET A 360 -2.14 20.76 5.00
C MET A 360 -0.71 20.20 4.96
N ALA A 361 0.26 20.92 4.41
CA ALA A 361 1.67 20.53 4.43
C ALA A 361 2.24 20.50 5.84
N VAL A 362 1.99 21.55 6.66
CA VAL A 362 2.39 21.60 8.06
C VAL A 362 1.78 20.44 8.84
N ALA A 363 0.47 20.22 8.70
CA ALA A 363 -0.22 19.12 9.38
C ALA A 363 0.35 17.75 9.00
N ALA A 364 0.67 17.54 7.72
CA ALA A 364 1.31 16.32 7.25
C ALA A 364 2.71 16.12 7.86
N ASN A 365 3.54 17.16 7.83
CA ASN A 365 4.91 17.11 8.33
C ASN A 365 4.96 16.92 9.85
N VAL A 366 4.05 17.53 10.61
CA VAL A 366 3.89 17.29 12.05
C VAL A 366 3.44 15.85 12.32
N ALA A 367 2.47 15.35 11.55
CA ALA A 367 1.99 13.99 11.71
C ALA A 367 3.07 12.95 11.38
N ASP A 368 3.84 13.17 10.31
CA ASP A 368 4.95 12.30 9.95
C ASP A 368 6.12 12.40 10.95
N PHE A 369 6.37 13.57 11.54
CA PHE A 369 7.31 13.71 12.66
C PHE A 369 6.92 12.83 13.85
N ILE A 370 5.63 12.84 14.25
CA ILE A 370 5.14 11.99 15.35
C ILE A 370 5.37 10.51 15.05
N ILE A 371 5.13 10.08 13.80
CA ILE A 371 5.34 8.70 13.36
C ILE A 371 6.83 8.34 13.42
N ALA A 372 7.71 9.21 12.93
CA ALA A 372 9.15 8.98 12.92
C ALA A 372 9.72 8.91 14.35
N VAL A 373 9.27 9.78 15.26
CA VAL A 373 9.69 9.77 16.67
C VAL A 373 9.26 8.49 17.38
N ALA A 374 8.10 7.93 17.04
CA ALA A 374 7.62 6.67 17.62
C ALA A 374 8.55 5.47 17.36
N ASP A 375 9.39 5.55 16.31
CA ASP A 375 10.34 4.50 15.95
C ASP A 375 11.74 4.71 16.57
N ILE A 376 12.05 5.88 17.16
CA ILE A 376 13.35 6.20 17.78
C ILE A 376 13.36 5.85 19.26
N GLU A 377 12.42 6.42 20.03
CA GLU A 377 12.29 6.22 21.47
C GLU A 377 10.86 5.77 21.76
N PRO A 378 10.66 4.53 22.23
CA PRO A 378 9.32 4.03 22.53
C PRO A 378 8.73 4.87 23.65
N ASN A 379 7.76 5.72 23.32
CA ASN A 379 7.06 6.55 24.27
C ASN A 379 5.55 6.21 24.25
N PRO A 380 4.86 6.26 25.40
CA PRO A 380 3.47 5.79 25.47
C PRO A 380 2.50 6.58 24.58
N PHE A 381 2.82 7.83 24.26
CA PHE A 381 1.94 8.73 23.50
C PHE A 381 2.04 8.48 21.99
N CYS A 382 3.24 8.58 21.42
CA CYS A 382 3.56 8.38 20.01
C CYS A 382 3.40 6.93 19.58
N ASN A 383 3.64 5.95 20.45
CA ASN A 383 3.45 4.53 20.09
C ASN A 383 2.00 4.05 20.24
N HIS A 384 1.11 4.85 20.84
CA HIS A 384 -0.29 4.51 20.98
C HIS A 384 -0.94 4.30 19.61
N ALA A 385 -1.68 3.20 19.46
CA ALA A 385 -2.24 2.79 18.17
C ALA A 385 -3.14 3.87 17.54
N VAL A 386 -3.91 4.59 18.36
CA VAL A 386 -4.77 5.70 17.93
C VAL A 386 -3.93 6.89 17.46
N THR A 387 -2.88 7.27 18.19
CA THR A 387 -1.99 8.38 17.80
C THR A 387 -1.34 8.08 16.46
N LEU A 388 -0.78 6.87 16.29
CA LEU A 388 -0.18 6.46 15.01
C LEU A 388 -1.21 6.35 13.88
N GLY A 389 -2.40 5.84 14.17
CA GLY A 389 -3.50 5.74 13.21
C GLY A 389 -3.92 7.12 12.70
N ILE A 390 -4.19 8.06 13.60
CA ILE A 390 -4.60 9.42 13.27
C ILE A 390 -3.49 10.15 12.52
N SER A 391 -2.25 10.15 13.04
CA SER A 391 -1.12 10.79 12.37
C SER A 391 -0.90 10.20 10.97
N GLY A 392 -1.00 8.88 10.83
CA GLY A 392 -0.87 8.22 9.53
C GLY A 392 -1.94 8.63 8.52
N LEU A 393 -3.19 8.76 8.97
CA LEU A 393 -4.30 9.23 8.14
C LEU A 393 -4.17 10.70 7.75
N VAL A 394 -3.78 11.58 8.68
CA VAL A 394 -3.57 13.01 8.39
C VAL A 394 -2.51 13.19 7.31
N SER A 395 -1.35 12.52 7.44
CA SER A 395 -0.31 12.59 6.41
C SER A 395 -0.74 11.96 5.08
N ALA A 396 -1.49 10.85 5.12
CA ALA A 396 -2.02 10.24 3.91
C ALA A 396 -2.95 11.22 3.18
N TRP A 397 -4.01 11.70 3.84
CA TRP A 397 -5.01 12.58 3.24
C TRP A 397 -4.45 13.92 2.77
N ALA A 398 -3.52 14.53 3.51
CA ALA A 398 -2.81 15.70 3.04
C ALA A 398 -2.01 15.42 1.75
N GLY A 399 -1.41 14.23 1.66
CA GLY A 399 -0.73 13.76 0.45
C GLY A 399 -1.69 13.52 -0.73
N TRP A 400 -2.90 13.01 -0.47
CA TRP A 400 -3.94 12.90 -1.49
C TRP A 400 -4.30 14.28 -2.03
N TYR A 401 -4.63 15.22 -1.15
CA TYR A 401 -5.02 16.58 -1.55
C TYR A 401 -3.93 17.29 -2.36
N ARG A 402 -2.65 17.11 -2.00
CA ARG A 402 -1.53 17.71 -2.74
C ARG A 402 -1.29 17.13 -4.13
N ASN A 403 -1.56 15.85 -4.31
CA ASN A 403 -1.27 15.13 -5.55
C ASN A 403 -2.51 14.90 -6.42
N TRP A 404 -3.69 15.28 -5.90
CA TRP A 404 -4.95 15.19 -6.61
C TRP A 404 -4.91 16.10 -7.84
N PRO A 405 -5.23 15.60 -9.05
CA PRO A 405 -5.31 16.45 -10.22
C PRO A 405 -6.38 17.52 -10.02
N SER A 406 -5.96 18.79 -10.06
CA SER A 406 -6.82 19.98 -9.96
C SER A 406 -7.66 20.16 -11.20
#